data_AF-A0A951S8Q1-F1
#
_entry.id   AF-A0A951S8Q1-F1
#
_cell.length_a   1.000
_cell.length_b   1.000
_cell.length_c   1.000
_cell.angle_alpha   90.00
_cell.angle_beta   90.00
_cell.angle_gamma   90.00
#
_symmetry.space_group_name_H-M   'P 1'
#
loop_
_entity.id
_entity.type
_entity.pdbx_description
1 polymer ?
#
loop_
_entity_poly.entity_id
_entity_poly.type
_entity_poly.pdbx_seq_one_letter_code
_entity_poly.pdbx_strand_id
1 'polypeptide(L)'
;MITTVKSKQIVFLLVMVLCLNNVFAQKYEIKDGDTINRVDKNNKKQGFWRLFWPNGDLKYEVFYENGEIEGLEIRYYDAQDCIEFSNTYKDGVLYGPSVSFYPNCSTKVEEMYVAGKKHGYERTYDENGFLLTEAKFDKGELDGSYAHFDKKGYVTYESPTKETTLKFDKFLTGEYKIKDSTIFKVFERNKDWKKIMLVADMTGSMFPYIGQLLVWFKKNIEAEKIKYYSLFNDGDNLPDNKKVVGNTGGVHTFEAKDYKKFKKDIEDVRKLGEGGDDPENDLEAIIRSMAAKRDYQSLVLLADDSDIRDMSLLKRIKKPVHVVLCGTRRGINQQYIKLAVATKGSIHTTNSDIYIKKLKEGDEVWLEKFLFIYEEGNLVQYEQ
;
A
#
# COMPACT_ATOMS: atom_id res chain seq x y z
N MET A 1 17.02 3.50 59.57
CA MET A 1 17.47 4.06 58.27
C MET A 1 18.85 3.50 57.99
N ILE A 2 19.16 3.19 56.72
CA ILE A 2 20.37 2.51 56.19
C ILE A 2 20.24 0.99 56.01
N THR A 3 19.81 0.66 54.80
CA THR A 3 19.97 -0.57 54.03
C THR A 3 21.41 -0.85 53.62
N THR A 4 21.72 -2.14 53.44
CA THR A 4 22.66 -2.86 52.53
C THR A 4 23.52 -3.86 53.31
N VAL A 5 23.66 -5.12 52.89
CA VAL A 5 24.60 -5.58 51.84
C VAL A 5 24.13 -6.90 51.19
N LYS A 6 24.29 -6.97 49.86
CA LYS A 6 24.23 -8.16 48.98
C LYS A 6 25.47 -9.05 49.12
N SER A 7 25.34 -10.38 48.99
CA SER A 7 26.21 -11.31 48.24
C SER A 7 25.83 -12.76 48.63
N LYS A 8 25.96 -13.83 47.86
CA LYS A 8 26.49 -14.14 46.52
C LYS A 8 25.92 -15.53 46.15
N GLN A 9 25.78 -15.77 44.84
CA GLN A 9 25.38 -17.03 44.22
C GLN A 9 26.31 -18.20 44.57
N ILE A 10 25.78 -19.44 44.62
CA ILE A 10 26.40 -20.63 44.02
C ILE A 10 25.30 -21.45 43.34
N VAL A 11 25.72 -22.05 42.24
CA VAL A 11 25.02 -22.60 41.08
C VAL A 11 25.10 -24.14 41.13
N PHE A 12 24.11 -24.80 40.50
CA PHE A 12 24.06 -26.21 40.04
C PHE A 12 23.85 -27.34 41.06
N LEU A 13 22.75 -28.09 40.90
CA LEU A 13 22.82 -29.36 40.18
C LEU A 13 21.45 -29.78 39.62
N LEU A 14 21.46 -30.11 38.33
CA LEU A 14 20.36 -30.60 37.52
C LEU A 14 20.43 -32.14 37.53
N VAL A 15 19.39 -32.83 38.01
CA VAL A 15 19.15 -34.24 37.62
C VAL A 15 17.65 -34.44 37.44
N MET A 16 17.31 -34.58 36.17
CA MET A 16 16.02 -34.94 35.61
C MET A 16 15.85 -36.47 35.70
N VAL A 17 14.82 -36.98 36.37
CA VAL A 17 14.28 -38.33 36.13
C VAL A 17 12.75 -38.33 36.27
N LEU A 18 12.09 -38.32 35.11
CA LEU A 18 10.90 -39.09 34.74
C LEU A 18 9.78 -39.30 35.79
N CYS A 19 8.71 -38.53 35.63
CA CYS A 19 7.34 -39.06 35.68
C CYS A 19 6.59 -38.53 34.46
N LEU A 20 6.55 -39.33 33.40
CA LEU A 20 5.59 -39.16 32.32
C LEU A 20 4.25 -39.79 32.73
N ASN A 21 3.18 -39.10 32.32
CA ASN A 21 1.82 -39.58 32.11
C ASN A 21 0.96 -39.86 33.35
N ASN A 22 0.10 -38.90 33.67
CA ASN A 22 -1.34 -39.04 33.48
C ASN A 22 -2.00 -37.66 33.64
N VAL A 23 -2.01 -36.86 32.58
CA VAL A 23 -2.99 -35.76 32.47
C VAL A 23 -4.28 -36.43 32.04
N PHE A 24 -5.08 -36.89 33.01
CA PHE A 24 -6.44 -37.30 32.71
C PHE A 24 -7.21 -36.04 32.35
N ALA A 25 -7.65 -36.00 31.09
CA ALA A 25 -8.71 -35.12 30.64
C ALA A 25 -9.90 -35.22 31.59
N GLN A 26 -10.15 -34.22 32.42
CA GLN A 26 -11.29 -34.23 33.33
C GLN A 26 -12.56 -34.05 32.50
N LYS A 27 -13.33 -35.13 32.32
CA LYS A 27 -14.69 -35.02 31.76
C LYS A 27 -15.53 -34.17 32.71
N TYR A 28 -15.99 -33.03 32.22
CA TYR A 28 -16.93 -32.18 32.93
C TYR A 28 -18.36 -32.73 32.74
N GLU A 29 -19.02 -33.10 33.84
CA GLU A 29 -20.44 -33.48 33.84
C GLU A 29 -21.27 -32.30 34.34
N ILE A 30 -22.28 -31.88 33.56
CA ILE A 30 -23.22 -30.82 33.95
C ILE A 30 -24.15 -31.37 35.04
N LYS A 31 -24.20 -30.71 36.20
CA LYS A 31 -25.02 -31.06 37.35
C LYS A 31 -26.23 -30.14 37.48
N ASP A 32 -27.26 -30.63 38.16
CA ASP A 32 -28.47 -29.87 38.44
C ASP A 32 -28.13 -28.66 39.33
N GLY A 33 -28.38 -27.44 38.81
CA GLY A 33 -27.94 -26.17 39.41
C GLY A 33 -26.80 -25.44 38.67
N ASP A 34 -26.17 -26.07 37.67
CA ASP A 34 -25.18 -25.40 36.84
C ASP A 34 -25.80 -24.25 36.03
N THR A 35 -25.11 -23.11 35.97
CA THR A 35 -25.61 -21.89 35.31
C THR A 35 -25.30 -21.85 33.81
N ILE A 36 -24.54 -22.81 33.31
CA ILE A 36 -24.05 -22.91 31.93
C ILE A 36 -24.67 -24.11 31.19
N ASN A 37 -24.73 -24.07 29.86
CA ASN A 37 -25.25 -25.15 29.00
C ASN A 37 -26.71 -25.56 29.30
N ARG A 38 -27.56 -24.58 29.62
CA ARG A 38 -28.96 -24.83 30.01
C ARG A 38 -29.91 -24.80 28.82
N VAL A 39 -31.01 -25.55 28.94
CA VAL A 39 -32.18 -25.46 28.05
C VAL A 39 -33.44 -25.13 28.85
N ASP A 40 -34.43 -24.50 28.21
CA ASP A 40 -35.75 -24.29 28.79
C ASP A 40 -36.68 -25.50 28.60
N LYS A 41 -37.93 -25.39 29.08
CA LYS A 41 -38.97 -26.45 28.98
C LYS A 41 -39.31 -26.87 27.55
N ASN A 42 -38.94 -26.07 26.54
CA ASN A 42 -39.14 -26.33 25.13
C ASN A 42 -37.85 -26.80 24.44
N ASN A 43 -36.81 -27.18 25.20
CA ASN A 43 -35.48 -27.54 24.73
C ASN A 43 -34.72 -26.41 24.01
N LYS A 44 -35.10 -25.15 24.20
CA LYS A 44 -34.34 -24.01 23.63
C LYS A 44 -33.16 -23.67 24.53
N LYS A 45 -32.00 -23.43 23.95
CA LYS A 45 -30.77 -23.05 24.66
C LYS A 45 -30.93 -21.69 25.35
N GLN A 46 -30.40 -21.59 26.57
CA GLN A 46 -30.44 -20.37 27.39
C GLN A 46 -29.09 -20.12 28.09
N GLY A 47 -28.72 -18.85 28.22
CA GLY A 47 -27.55 -18.40 28.96
C GLY A 47 -26.22 -18.74 28.28
N PHE A 48 -25.14 -18.74 29.06
CA PHE A 48 -23.82 -19.10 28.57
C PHE A 48 -23.72 -20.58 28.25
N TRP A 49 -23.19 -20.87 27.07
CA TRP A 49 -22.83 -22.20 26.62
C TRP A 49 -21.32 -22.28 26.47
N ARG A 50 -20.73 -23.27 27.13
CA ARG A 50 -19.28 -23.47 27.19
C ARG A 50 -18.93 -24.90 26.82
N LEU A 51 -17.95 -25.03 25.94
CA LEU A 51 -17.33 -26.31 25.61
C LEU A 51 -15.86 -26.24 26.04
N PHE A 52 -15.32 -27.37 26.46
CA PHE A 52 -13.94 -27.49 26.93
C PHE A 52 -13.17 -28.49 26.06
N TRP A 53 -11.87 -28.27 25.91
CA TRP A 53 -10.94 -29.23 25.33
C TRP A 53 -10.75 -30.41 26.29
N PRO A 54 -10.21 -31.57 25.82
CA PRO A 54 -9.93 -32.70 26.70
C PRO A 54 -9.06 -32.31 27.89
N ASN A 55 -8.09 -31.42 27.71
CA ASN A 55 -7.21 -30.95 28.79
C ASN A 55 -7.91 -30.09 29.86
N GLY A 56 -9.18 -29.72 29.67
CA GLY A 56 -9.98 -28.90 30.59
C GLY A 56 -10.04 -27.42 30.24
N ASP A 57 -9.27 -26.96 29.24
CA ASP A 57 -9.25 -25.55 28.85
C ASP A 57 -10.53 -25.15 28.09
N LEU A 58 -10.92 -23.88 28.18
CA LEU A 58 -12.09 -23.35 27.48
C LEU A 58 -11.85 -23.42 25.97
N LYS A 59 -12.73 -24.14 25.27
CA LYS A 59 -12.69 -24.29 23.82
C LYS A 59 -13.57 -23.28 23.12
N TYR A 60 -14.75 -23.02 23.67
CA TYR A 60 -15.78 -22.22 23.00
C TYR A 60 -16.75 -21.68 24.03
N GLU A 61 -17.11 -20.41 23.88
CA GLU A 61 -18.12 -19.73 24.69
C GLU A 61 -19.08 -18.95 23.79
N VAL A 62 -20.37 -19.03 24.07
CA VAL A 62 -21.40 -18.26 23.40
C VAL A 62 -22.57 -18.04 24.35
N PHE A 63 -23.34 -16.98 24.18
CA PHE A 63 -24.57 -16.76 24.94
C PHE A 63 -25.80 -17.01 24.05
N TYR A 64 -26.79 -17.71 24.61
CA TYR A 64 -28.07 -17.96 23.95
C TYR A 64 -29.23 -17.29 24.69
N GLU A 65 -30.14 -16.70 23.93
CA GLU A 65 -31.45 -16.24 24.40
C GLU A 65 -32.54 -16.88 23.54
N ASN A 66 -33.45 -17.64 24.15
CA ASN A 66 -34.58 -18.27 23.46
C ASN A 66 -34.21 -19.18 22.28
N GLY A 67 -33.02 -19.79 22.34
CA GLY A 67 -32.45 -20.67 21.32
C GLY A 67 -31.64 -19.95 20.24
N GLU A 68 -31.57 -18.62 20.27
CA GLU A 68 -30.81 -17.78 19.33
C GLU A 68 -29.52 -17.27 19.99
N ILE A 69 -28.48 -17.06 19.21
CA ILE A 69 -27.20 -16.53 19.71
C ILE A 69 -27.36 -15.03 19.93
N GLU A 70 -26.87 -14.54 21.07
CA GLU A 70 -26.89 -13.12 21.42
C GLU A 70 -25.53 -12.72 21.99
N GLY A 71 -25.00 -11.58 21.57
CA GLY A 71 -23.72 -11.05 22.05
C GLY A 71 -22.50 -11.78 21.48
N LEU A 72 -21.48 -11.98 22.32
CA LEU A 72 -20.16 -12.42 21.88
C LEU A 72 -20.08 -13.96 21.83
N GLU A 73 -19.69 -14.48 20.66
CA GLU A 73 -19.25 -15.84 20.43
C GLU A 73 -17.72 -15.84 20.37
N ILE A 74 -17.07 -16.74 21.12
CA ILE A 74 -15.61 -16.88 21.14
C ILE A 74 -15.25 -18.35 20.99
N ARG A 75 -14.25 -18.63 20.18
CA ARG A 75 -13.60 -19.93 20.11
C ARG A 75 -12.12 -19.81 20.36
N TYR A 76 -11.52 -20.81 21.00
CA TYR A 76 -10.09 -20.88 21.33
C TYR A 76 -9.43 -22.04 20.59
N TYR A 77 -8.14 -21.89 20.28
CA TYR A 77 -7.31 -22.98 19.79
C TYR A 77 -7.06 -24.05 20.87
N ASP A 78 -6.69 -25.26 20.44
CA ASP A 78 -6.32 -26.35 21.35
C ASP A 78 -4.87 -26.17 21.83
N ALA A 79 -4.63 -26.29 23.14
CA ALA A 79 -3.33 -26.17 23.81
C ALA A 79 -2.58 -24.81 23.66
N GLN A 80 -3.25 -23.77 23.16
CA GLN A 80 -2.72 -22.40 23.06
C GLN A 80 -3.71 -21.44 23.72
N ASP A 81 -3.23 -20.54 24.58
CA ASP A 81 -4.05 -19.50 25.21
C ASP A 81 -4.35 -18.38 24.18
N CYS A 82 -5.13 -18.75 23.17
CA CYS A 82 -5.28 -18.00 21.93
C CYS A 82 -6.68 -18.17 21.36
N ILE A 83 -7.32 -17.06 21.01
CA ILE A 83 -8.64 -17.06 20.37
C ILE A 83 -8.48 -17.49 18.91
N GLU A 84 -9.29 -18.43 18.44
CA GLU A 84 -9.42 -18.81 17.03
C GLU A 84 -10.29 -17.78 16.27
N PHE A 85 -11.43 -17.41 16.86
CA PHE A 85 -12.25 -16.30 16.36
C PHE A 85 -13.14 -15.71 17.45
N SER A 86 -13.61 -14.49 17.23
CA SER A 86 -14.69 -13.84 17.97
C SER A 86 -15.70 -13.18 17.04
N ASN A 87 -16.98 -13.43 17.28
CA ASN A 87 -18.09 -12.90 16.49
C ASN A 87 -19.11 -12.23 17.40
N THR A 88 -19.73 -11.16 16.92
CA THR A 88 -20.82 -10.48 17.64
C THR A 88 -22.15 -10.75 16.96
N TYR A 89 -23.14 -11.18 17.73
CA TYR A 89 -24.51 -11.42 17.27
C TYR A 89 -25.49 -10.50 17.99
N LYS A 90 -26.60 -10.24 17.29
CA LYS A 90 -27.79 -9.63 17.83
C LYS A 90 -29.01 -10.29 17.17
N ASP A 91 -29.97 -10.75 17.95
CA ASP A 91 -31.19 -11.42 17.46
C ASP A 91 -30.85 -12.60 16.53
N GLY A 92 -29.82 -13.38 16.89
CA GLY A 92 -29.36 -14.54 16.11
C GLY A 92 -28.60 -14.22 14.83
N VAL A 93 -28.37 -12.94 14.48
CA VAL A 93 -27.65 -12.53 13.27
C VAL A 93 -26.36 -11.77 13.59
N LEU A 94 -25.34 -11.89 12.73
CA LEU A 94 -24.08 -11.14 12.90
C LEU A 94 -24.35 -9.63 12.93
N TYR A 95 -23.86 -8.97 13.97
CA TYR A 95 -24.07 -7.56 14.23
C TYR A 95 -22.91 -7.00 15.05
N GLY A 96 -21.99 -6.29 14.39
CA GLY A 96 -20.79 -5.74 14.98
C GLY A 96 -19.51 -6.42 14.47
N PRO A 97 -18.41 -6.35 15.25
CA PRO A 97 -17.12 -6.91 14.88
C PRO A 97 -17.14 -8.44 14.75
N SER A 98 -16.41 -8.93 13.75
CA SER A 98 -16.05 -10.33 13.54
C SER A 98 -14.53 -10.38 13.29
N VAL A 99 -13.81 -11.17 14.09
CA VAL A 99 -12.34 -11.24 14.04
C VAL A 99 -11.91 -12.69 14.09
N SER A 100 -10.97 -13.08 13.23
CA SER A 100 -10.30 -14.37 13.31
C SER A 100 -8.80 -14.18 13.45
N PHE A 101 -8.14 -15.15 14.06
CA PHE A 101 -6.71 -15.10 14.36
C PHE A 101 -5.98 -16.31 13.77
N TYR A 102 -4.65 -16.22 13.73
CA TYR A 102 -3.76 -17.34 13.47
C TYR A 102 -3.41 -18.06 14.79
N PRO A 103 -2.86 -19.30 14.74
CA PRO A 103 -2.40 -20.01 15.94
C PRO A 103 -1.30 -19.28 16.73
N ASN A 104 -0.56 -18.36 16.11
CA ASN A 104 0.41 -17.51 16.80
C ASN A 104 -0.23 -16.26 17.46
N CYS A 105 -1.57 -16.19 17.51
CA CYS A 105 -2.38 -15.10 18.04
C CYS A 105 -2.32 -13.77 17.30
N SER A 106 -1.72 -13.73 16.11
CA SER A 106 -1.85 -12.56 15.25
C SER A 106 -3.21 -12.54 14.58
N THR A 107 -3.74 -11.34 14.35
CA THR A 107 -5.00 -11.15 13.63
C THR A 107 -4.87 -11.67 12.21
N LYS A 108 -5.88 -12.42 11.75
CA LYS A 108 -5.95 -12.97 10.40
C LYS A 108 -6.94 -12.20 9.53
N VAL A 109 -8.14 -11.98 10.04
CA VAL A 109 -9.20 -11.22 9.36
C VAL A 109 -9.94 -10.35 10.37
N GLU A 110 -10.23 -9.11 9.99
CA GLU A 110 -11.17 -8.22 10.68
C GLU A 110 -12.31 -7.85 9.74
N GLU A 111 -13.53 -7.98 10.22
CA GLU A 111 -14.76 -7.68 9.49
C GLU A 111 -15.75 -6.95 10.39
N MET A 112 -16.77 -6.36 9.76
CA MET A 112 -17.87 -5.69 10.45
C MET A 112 -19.19 -6.03 9.77
N TYR A 113 -20.20 -6.34 10.58
CA TYR A 113 -21.52 -6.76 10.12
C TYR A 113 -22.63 -5.85 10.65
N VAL A 114 -23.64 -5.62 9.83
CA VAL A 114 -24.92 -5.04 10.23
C VAL A 114 -26.02 -5.91 9.65
N ALA A 115 -26.88 -6.44 10.51
CA ALA A 115 -28.00 -7.33 10.14
C ALA A 115 -27.57 -8.49 9.23
N GLY A 116 -26.48 -9.18 9.59
CA GLY A 116 -25.95 -10.32 8.85
C GLY A 116 -25.20 -9.98 7.56
N LYS A 117 -25.05 -8.71 7.19
CA LYS A 117 -24.35 -8.27 5.98
C LYS A 117 -23.08 -7.50 6.31
N LYS A 118 -22.03 -7.69 5.50
CA LYS A 118 -20.78 -6.91 5.62
C LYS A 118 -21.06 -5.42 5.47
N HIS A 119 -20.53 -4.61 6.38
CA HIS A 119 -20.68 -3.17 6.40
C HIS A 119 -19.48 -2.51 7.07
N GLY A 120 -18.79 -1.60 6.38
CA GLY A 120 -17.52 -1.04 6.84
C GLY A 120 -16.33 -1.72 6.18
N TYR A 121 -15.22 -1.89 6.90
CA TYR A 121 -13.99 -2.45 6.34
C TYR A 121 -13.88 -3.95 6.62
N GLU A 122 -13.44 -4.69 5.60
CA GLU A 122 -12.82 -5.99 5.70
C GLU A 122 -11.31 -5.81 5.54
N ARG A 123 -10.53 -6.42 6.44
CA ARG A 123 -9.06 -6.44 6.37
C ARG A 123 -8.54 -7.85 6.55
N THR A 124 -7.56 -8.23 5.75
CA THR A 124 -6.84 -9.49 5.93
C THR A 124 -5.37 -9.22 6.20
N TYR A 125 -4.75 -10.08 6.99
CA TYR A 125 -3.36 -9.95 7.41
C TYR A 125 -2.63 -11.28 7.24
N ASP A 126 -1.30 -11.25 7.16
CA ASP A 126 -0.47 -12.45 7.26
C ASP A 126 -0.12 -12.79 8.73
N GLU A 127 0.54 -13.94 8.94
CA GLU A 127 0.91 -14.43 10.27
C GLU A 127 1.83 -13.46 11.05
N ASN A 128 2.54 -12.55 10.38
CA ASN A 128 3.40 -11.54 11.02
C ASN A 128 2.65 -10.22 11.29
N GLY A 129 1.35 -10.14 10.96
CA GLY A 129 0.52 -8.96 11.11
C GLY A 129 0.59 -7.97 9.94
N PHE A 130 1.16 -8.35 8.79
CA PHE A 130 1.17 -7.49 7.61
C PHE A 130 -0.20 -7.51 6.92
N LEU A 131 -0.80 -6.33 6.72
CA LEU A 131 -2.04 -6.18 5.95
C LEU A 131 -1.82 -6.68 4.52
N LEU A 132 -2.68 -7.58 4.06
CA LEU A 132 -2.68 -8.19 2.72
C LEU A 132 -3.81 -7.64 1.84
N THR A 133 -4.98 -7.37 2.40
CA THR A 133 -6.08 -6.73 1.67
C THR A 133 -6.86 -5.78 2.57
N GLU A 134 -7.43 -4.76 1.98
CA GLU A 134 -8.51 -3.99 2.59
C GLU A 134 -9.62 -3.74 1.57
N ALA A 135 -10.85 -4.06 1.93
CA ALA A 135 -12.05 -3.83 1.12
C ALA A 135 -13.10 -3.09 1.96
N LYS A 136 -13.79 -2.11 1.38
CA LYS A 136 -14.93 -1.47 2.03
C LYS A 136 -16.24 -2.03 1.48
N PHE A 137 -17.17 -2.38 2.35
CA PHE A 137 -18.49 -2.88 2.01
C PHE A 137 -19.59 -1.96 2.52
N ASP A 138 -20.65 -1.81 1.75
CA ASP A 138 -21.93 -1.26 2.21
C ASP A 138 -23.06 -2.24 1.90
N LYS A 139 -23.84 -2.62 2.92
CA LYS A 139 -24.99 -3.54 2.81
C LYS A 139 -24.66 -4.85 2.09
N GLY A 140 -23.45 -5.36 2.26
CA GLY A 140 -22.97 -6.61 1.66
C GLY A 140 -22.35 -6.46 0.27
N GLU A 141 -22.36 -5.27 -0.33
CA GLU A 141 -21.75 -5.00 -1.63
C GLU A 141 -20.43 -4.24 -1.48
N LEU A 142 -19.46 -4.52 -2.35
CA LEU A 142 -18.16 -3.84 -2.36
C LEU A 142 -18.36 -2.35 -2.74
N ASP A 143 -18.08 -1.43 -1.83
CA ASP A 143 -18.19 0.04 -2.01
C ASP A 143 -16.98 0.61 -2.76
N GLY A 144 -16.56 -0.04 -3.85
CA GLY A 144 -15.56 0.45 -4.81
C GLY A 144 -14.17 0.81 -4.27
N SER A 145 -13.91 0.68 -2.96
CA SER A 145 -12.62 0.90 -2.30
C SER A 145 -12.04 -0.46 -1.95
N TYR A 146 -10.95 -0.80 -2.62
CA TYR A 146 -10.27 -2.07 -2.44
C TYR A 146 -8.78 -1.93 -2.71
N ALA A 147 -7.95 -2.46 -1.83
CA ALA A 147 -6.51 -2.47 -1.95
C ALA A 147 -5.94 -3.86 -1.64
N HIS A 148 -4.95 -4.29 -2.42
CA HIS A 148 -4.11 -5.45 -2.13
C HIS A 148 -2.71 -4.98 -1.76
N PHE A 149 -2.06 -5.76 -0.89
CA PHE A 149 -0.70 -5.52 -0.45
C PHE A 149 0.13 -6.80 -0.58
N ASP A 150 1.40 -6.69 -0.93
CA ASP A 150 2.33 -7.81 -0.88
C ASP A 150 2.88 -8.04 0.55
N LYS A 151 3.62 -9.15 0.72
CA LYS A 151 4.27 -9.53 2.00
C LYS A 151 5.32 -8.53 2.51
N LYS A 152 5.59 -7.44 1.76
CA LYS A 152 6.50 -6.35 2.14
C LYS A 152 5.73 -5.06 2.41
N GLY A 153 4.38 -5.11 2.39
CA GLY A 153 3.47 -4.00 2.66
C GLY A 153 3.24 -3.06 1.47
N TYR A 154 3.62 -3.45 0.25
CA TYR A 154 3.43 -2.62 -0.95
C TYR A 154 2.06 -2.84 -1.56
N VAL A 155 1.36 -1.77 -1.92
CA VAL A 155 0.11 -1.86 -2.67
C VAL A 155 0.40 -2.54 -4.02
N THR A 156 -0.23 -3.68 -4.28
CA THR A 156 -0.14 -4.41 -5.56
C THR A 156 -1.33 -4.10 -6.48
N TYR A 157 -2.43 -3.61 -5.92
CA TYR A 157 -3.63 -3.22 -6.65
C TYR A 157 -4.45 -2.27 -5.78
N GLU A 158 -5.02 -1.22 -6.36
CA GLU A 158 -6.02 -0.40 -5.69
C GLU A 158 -7.11 0.08 -6.65
N SER A 159 -8.37 0.01 -6.22
CA SER A 159 -9.51 0.44 -7.00
C SER A 159 -9.54 1.97 -7.22
N PRO A 160 -9.84 2.46 -8.44
CA PRO A 160 -9.83 3.89 -8.76
C PRO A 160 -10.94 4.72 -8.08
N THR A 161 -11.97 4.10 -7.50
CA THR A 161 -13.29 4.73 -7.41
C THR A 161 -13.69 5.43 -6.11
N LYS A 162 -12.88 5.44 -5.04
CA LYS A 162 -13.10 6.32 -3.88
C LYS A 162 -11.97 6.17 -2.89
N GLU A 163 -11.38 7.34 -2.59
CA GLU A 163 -10.48 7.66 -1.48
C GLU A 163 -10.15 6.49 -0.54
N THR A 164 -9.05 5.78 -0.80
CA THR A 164 -8.33 5.18 0.32
C THR A 164 -7.73 6.34 1.11
N THR A 165 -8.48 6.79 2.10
CA THR A 165 -7.98 7.66 3.16
C THR A 165 -6.94 6.93 4.03
N LEU A 166 -6.39 5.79 3.59
CA LEU A 166 -5.28 5.16 4.26
C LEU A 166 -4.01 5.97 4.04
N LYS A 167 -3.60 6.56 5.17
CA LYS A 167 -2.21 6.84 5.55
C LYS A 167 -1.68 8.23 5.16
N PHE A 168 -2.45 9.29 5.40
CA PHE A 168 -1.81 10.58 5.71
C PHE A 168 -1.56 10.70 7.22
N ASP A 169 -2.60 10.57 8.04
CA ASP A 169 -2.46 10.76 9.49
C ASP A 169 -1.62 9.64 10.12
N LYS A 170 -1.84 8.38 9.72
CA LYS A 170 -1.03 7.23 10.18
C LYS A 170 0.42 7.22 9.67
N PHE A 171 0.70 7.89 8.55
CA PHE A 171 2.07 8.09 8.06
C PHE A 171 2.80 9.15 8.90
N LEU A 172 2.13 10.27 9.22
CA LEU A 172 2.68 11.34 10.05
C LEU A 172 2.88 10.93 11.51
N THR A 173 2.05 10.04 12.05
CA THR A 173 2.22 9.51 13.42
C THR A 173 3.34 8.47 13.52
N GLY A 174 3.92 8.03 12.39
CA GLY A 174 4.95 6.99 12.37
C GLY A 174 4.40 5.57 12.62
N GLU A 175 3.08 5.42 12.77
CA GLU A 175 2.39 4.13 12.86
C GLU A 175 2.50 3.33 11.55
N TYR A 176 2.71 4.02 10.42
CA TYR A 176 2.88 3.41 9.11
C TYR A 176 4.13 3.93 8.39
N LYS A 177 5.09 3.04 8.10
CA LYS A 177 6.25 3.35 7.26
C LYS A 177 5.96 3.03 5.80
N ILE A 178 5.87 4.04 4.96
CA ILE A 178 5.88 3.84 3.50
C ILE A 178 7.32 3.53 3.10
N LYS A 179 7.57 2.31 2.62
CA LYS A 179 8.93 1.87 2.26
C LYS A 179 9.45 2.54 0.98
N ASP A 180 8.55 2.95 0.09
CA ASP A 180 8.87 3.71 -1.12
C ASP A 180 8.19 5.08 -1.09
N SER A 181 8.97 6.11 -0.79
CA SER A 181 8.53 7.50 -0.70
C SER A 181 9.18 8.37 -1.79
N THR A 182 9.37 7.80 -2.98
CA THR A 182 10.12 8.42 -4.09
C THR A 182 9.68 9.85 -4.38
N ILE A 183 8.39 10.11 -4.57
CA ILE A 183 7.90 11.46 -4.89
C ILE A 183 8.23 12.44 -3.76
N PHE A 184 8.00 12.05 -2.50
CA PHE A 184 8.31 12.91 -1.36
C PHE A 184 9.81 13.21 -1.27
N LYS A 185 10.66 12.18 -1.30
CA LYS A 185 12.11 12.30 -1.17
C LYS A 185 12.72 13.12 -2.31
N VAL A 186 12.30 12.87 -3.54
CA VAL A 186 12.81 13.59 -4.71
C VAL A 186 12.41 15.06 -4.64
N PHE A 187 11.14 15.40 -4.41
CA PHE A 187 10.73 16.80 -4.30
C PHE A 187 11.33 17.50 -3.06
N GLU A 188 11.64 16.76 -2.00
CA GLU A 188 12.33 17.28 -0.82
C GLU A 188 13.80 17.62 -1.10
N ARG A 189 14.52 16.78 -1.86
CA ARG A 189 15.92 17.06 -2.25
C ARG A 189 16.03 18.17 -3.30
N ASN A 190 15.04 18.29 -4.18
CA ASN A 190 15.07 19.20 -5.33
C ASN A 190 14.22 20.47 -5.08
N LYS A 191 14.57 21.22 -4.02
CA LYS A 191 13.79 22.39 -3.56
C LYS A 191 13.83 23.60 -4.50
N ASP A 192 14.84 23.65 -5.36
CA ASP A 192 15.11 24.70 -6.33
C ASP A 192 14.19 24.64 -7.55
N TRP A 193 13.51 23.51 -7.79
CA TRP A 193 12.48 23.42 -8.82
C TRP A 193 11.31 24.34 -8.50
N LYS A 194 11.02 25.24 -9.45
CA LYS A 194 9.98 26.26 -9.34
C LYS A 194 9.23 26.35 -10.66
N LYS A 195 7.99 26.85 -10.62
CA LYS A 195 7.10 26.97 -11.79
C LYS A 195 7.14 25.68 -12.63
N ILE A 196 6.93 24.54 -11.99
CA ILE A 196 7.09 23.21 -12.59
C ILE A 196 5.96 22.98 -13.60
N MET A 197 6.34 22.48 -14.79
CA MET A 197 5.47 21.70 -15.67
C MET A 197 5.69 20.22 -15.31
N LEU A 198 4.70 19.63 -14.64
CA LEU A 198 4.73 18.21 -14.29
C LEU A 198 4.10 17.40 -15.43
N VAL A 199 4.74 16.34 -15.89
CA VAL A 199 4.19 15.38 -16.84
C VAL A 199 4.15 14.06 -16.10
N ALA A 200 2.98 13.50 -15.87
CA ALA A 200 2.83 12.35 -14.99
C ALA A 200 2.06 11.24 -15.69
N ASP A 201 2.65 10.05 -15.67
CA ASP A 201 2.01 8.83 -16.11
C ASP A 201 0.88 8.42 -15.14
N MET A 202 -0.27 8.07 -15.70
CA MET A 202 -1.49 7.66 -15.01
C MET A 202 -1.79 6.15 -15.15
N THR A 203 -0.84 5.33 -15.61
CA THR A 203 -1.02 3.88 -15.70
C THR A 203 -1.19 3.21 -14.33
N GLY A 204 -1.63 1.95 -14.35
CA GLY A 204 -1.92 1.19 -13.13
C GLY A 204 -0.72 1.03 -12.19
N SER A 205 0.48 0.83 -12.74
CA SER A 205 1.74 0.68 -11.97
C SER A 205 2.15 1.97 -11.25
N MET A 206 1.77 3.13 -11.78
CA MET A 206 2.02 4.43 -11.17
C MET A 206 1.10 4.74 -9.97
N PHE A 207 0.08 3.92 -9.70
CA PHE A 207 -0.92 4.18 -8.66
C PHE A 207 -0.32 4.55 -7.28
N PRO A 208 0.67 3.82 -6.72
CA PRO A 208 1.24 4.16 -5.42
C PRO A 208 1.93 5.52 -5.41
N TYR A 209 2.42 5.97 -6.56
CA TYR A 209 3.13 7.24 -6.74
C TYR A 209 2.15 8.39 -7.02
N ILE A 210 1.03 8.13 -7.69
CA ILE A 210 -0.09 9.07 -7.84
C ILE A 210 -0.65 9.43 -6.45
N GLY A 211 -0.79 8.45 -5.56
CA GLY A 211 -1.17 8.69 -4.17
C GLY A 211 -0.19 9.63 -3.44
N GLN A 212 1.12 9.40 -3.59
CA GLN A 212 2.14 10.30 -3.03
C GLN A 212 2.06 11.71 -3.62
N LEU A 213 1.83 11.82 -4.93
CA LEU A 213 1.70 13.09 -5.64
C LEU A 213 0.49 13.87 -5.15
N LEU A 214 -0.67 13.24 -4.98
CA LEU A 214 -1.87 13.87 -4.42
C LEU A 214 -1.61 14.46 -3.03
N VAL A 215 -0.95 13.69 -2.16
CA VAL A 215 -0.59 14.14 -0.81
C VAL A 215 0.41 15.30 -0.86
N TRP A 216 1.46 15.16 -1.67
CA TRP A 216 2.47 16.21 -1.83
C TRP A 216 1.83 17.50 -2.34
N PHE A 217 0.97 17.40 -3.35
CA PHE A 217 0.27 18.53 -3.93
C PHE A 217 -0.61 19.24 -2.89
N LYS A 218 -1.43 18.50 -2.15
CA LYS A 218 -2.28 19.05 -1.08
C LYS A 218 -1.47 19.86 -0.06
N LYS A 219 -0.29 19.35 0.33
CA LYS A 219 0.59 20.00 1.32
C LYS A 219 1.34 21.21 0.78
N ASN A 220 1.62 21.25 -0.53
CA ASN A 220 2.52 22.24 -1.14
C ASN A 220 1.81 23.19 -2.12
N ILE A 221 0.48 23.14 -2.22
CA ILE A 221 -0.27 23.98 -3.17
C ILE A 221 -0.03 25.48 -2.94
N GLU A 222 0.07 25.91 -1.67
CA GLU A 222 0.33 27.31 -1.30
C GLU A 222 1.73 27.79 -1.71
N ALA A 223 2.69 26.88 -1.87
CA ALA A 223 4.03 27.23 -2.33
C ALA A 223 4.09 27.45 -3.86
N GLU A 224 2.99 27.17 -4.59
CA GLU A 224 2.83 27.32 -6.05
C GLU A 224 4.01 26.74 -6.86
N LYS A 225 4.62 25.66 -6.34
CA LYS A 225 5.79 25.02 -6.97
C LYS A 225 5.43 24.40 -8.32
N ILE A 226 4.34 23.64 -8.36
CA ILE A 226 3.77 23.11 -9.59
C ILE A 226 2.84 24.18 -10.15
N LYS A 227 3.07 24.57 -11.40
CA LYS A 227 2.28 25.58 -12.10
C LYS A 227 1.30 24.93 -13.06
N TYR A 228 1.76 23.90 -13.77
CA TYR A 228 0.98 23.11 -14.69
C TYR A 228 1.26 21.63 -14.48
N TYR A 229 0.29 20.80 -14.80
CA TYR A 229 0.49 19.36 -14.89
C TYR A 229 -0.20 18.83 -16.15
N SER A 230 0.44 17.84 -16.76
CA SER A 230 -0.12 16.99 -17.78
C SER A 230 -0.23 15.58 -17.24
N LEU A 231 -1.38 14.97 -17.43
CA LEU A 231 -1.68 13.60 -17.07
C LEU A 231 -1.80 12.81 -18.36
N PHE A 232 -1.14 11.67 -18.47
CA PHE A 232 -1.24 10.83 -19.66
C PHE A 232 -1.58 9.38 -19.35
N ASN A 233 -2.34 8.75 -20.23
CA ASN A 233 -2.98 7.44 -20.06
C ASN A 233 -2.98 6.63 -21.37
N ASP A 234 -1.79 6.37 -21.90
CA ASP A 234 -1.53 5.52 -23.08
C ASP A 234 -2.56 5.52 -24.24
N GLY A 235 -3.12 6.69 -24.56
CA GLY A 235 -4.01 6.86 -25.72
C GLY A 235 -5.51 6.74 -25.47
N ASP A 236 -6.02 6.93 -24.24
CA ASP A 236 -7.47 6.92 -23.95
C ASP A 236 -8.20 5.64 -24.44
N ASN A 237 -7.70 4.45 -24.04
CA ASN A 237 -8.21 3.12 -24.44
C ASN A 237 -8.14 2.84 -25.97
N LEU A 238 -7.26 3.52 -26.68
CA LEU A 238 -7.00 3.23 -28.09
C LEU A 238 -6.38 1.82 -28.23
N PRO A 239 -6.87 0.93 -29.12
CA PRO A 239 -6.23 -0.36 -29.36
C PRO A 239 -4.79 -0.21 -29.84
N ASP A 240 -3.89 -1.12 -29.44
CA ASP A 240 -2.45 -1.07 -29.76
C ASP A 240 -2.14 -0.83 -31.24
N ASN A 241 -2.87 -1.51 -32.13
CA ASN A 241 -2.67 -1.38 -33.58
C ASN A 241 -3.03 0.01 -34.15
N LYS A 242 -3.67 0.87 -33.36
CA LYS A 242 -3.99 2.26 -33.72
C LYS A 242 -3.08 3.27 -33.02
N LYS A 243 -2.24 2.84 -32.07
CA LYS A 243 -1.29 3.72 -31.36
C LYS A 243 -0.15 4.09 -32.31
N VAL A 244 -0.24 5.30 -32.88
CA VAL A 244 0.78 5.84 -33.79
C VAL A 244 1.72 6.73 -33.01
N VAL A 245 3.03 6.47 -33.09
CA VAL A 245 4.07 7.27 -32.43
C VAL A 245 3.88 8.77 -32.71
N GLY A 246 3.74 9.55 -31.63
CA GLY A 246 3.53 10.99 -31.68
C GLY A 246 2.08 11.44 -31.92
N ASN A 247 1.16 10.49 -32.09
CA ASN A 247 -0.28 10.69 -32.26
C ASN A 247 -1.10 9.64 -31.47
N THR A 248 -0.55 9.09 -30.40
CA THR A 248 -1.21 8.09 -29.53
C THR A 248 -2.43 8.70 -28.86
N GLY A 249 -2.36 9.97 -28.46
CA GLY A 249 -3.44 10.62 -27.68
C GLY A 249 -3.27 10.41 -26.18
N GLY A 250 -4.34 10.60 -25.40
CA GLY A 250 -4.30 10.37 -23.97
C GLY A 250 -3.38 11.30 -23.19
N VAL A 251 -3.30 12.58 -23.56
CA VAL A 251 -2.49 13.58 -22.83
C VAL A 251 -3.33 14.81 -22.56
N HIS A 252 -3.52 15.12 -21.29
CA HIS A 252 -4.44 16.17 -20.83
C HIS A 252 -3.71 17.15 -19.91
N THR A 253 -3.68 18.44 -20.26
CA THR A 253 -2.90 19.48 -19.54
C THR A 253 -3.79 20.47 -18.80
N PHE A 254 -3.42 20.79 -17.56
CA PHE A 254 -4.22 21.61 -16.63
C PHE A 254 -3.36 22.62 -15.84
N GLU A 255 -4.03 23.50 -15.09
CA GLU A 255 -3.38 24.44 -14.16
C GLU A 255 -3.44 23.93 -12.71
N ALA A 256 -2.32 24.05 -12.01
CA ALA A 256 -2.14 23.61 -10.63
C ALA A 256 -2.59 24.66 -9.61
N LYS A 257 -3.90 24.96 -9.59
CA LYS A 257 -4.47 26.01 -8.71
C LYS A 257 -5.36 25.48 -7.60
N ASP A 258 -5.95 24.30 -7.77
CA ASP A 258 -6.96 23.78 -6.85
C ASP A 258 -6.76 22.27 -6.64
N TYR A 259 -6.69 21.85 -5.37
CA TYR A 259 -6.47 20.44 -5.01
C TYR A 259 -7.67 19.56 -5.38
N LYS A 260 -8.91 20.04 -5.22
CA LYS A 260 -10.10 19.24 -5.55
C LYS A 260 -10.17 19.03 -7.06
N LYS A 261 -9.84 20.05 -7.85
CA LYS A 261 -9.73 19.97 -9.30
C LYS A 261 -8.60 19.03 -9.70
N PHE A 262 -7.42 19.13 -9.08
CA PHE A 262 -6.31 18.21 -9.35
C PHE A 262 -6.69 16.75 -9.13
N LYS A 263 -7.34 16.45 -8.00
CA LYS A 263 -7.86 15.10 -7.71
C LYS A 263 -8.87 14.64 -8.77
N LYS A 264 -9.82 15.51 -9.12
CA LYS A 264 -10.82 15.23 -10.14
C LYS A 264 -10.21 14.99 -11.53
N ASP A 265 -9.24 15.80 -11.93
CA ASP A 265 -8.57 15.66 -13.23
C ASP A 265 -7.83 14.31 -13.32
N ILE A 266 -7.19 13.85 -12.23
CA ILE A 266 -6.61 12.50 -12.14
C ILE A 266 -7.69 11.42 -12.28
N GLU A 267 -8.79 11.52 -11.54
CA GLU A 267 -9.89 10.56 -11.62
C GLU A 267 -10.51 10.50 -13.02
N ASP A 268 -10.69 11.65 -13.67
CA ASP A 268 -11.30 11.76 -15.00
C ASP A 268 -10.37 11.22 -16.08
N VAL A 269 -9.08 11.55 -16.08
CA VAL A 269 -8.10 11.01 -17.04
C VAL A 269 -7.95 9.50 -16.89
N ARG A 270 -7.92 8.97 -15.67
CA ARG A 270 -7.83 7.51 -15.45
C ARG A 270 -9.07 6.74 -15.91
N LYS A 271 -10.25 7.35 -15.96
CA LYS A 271 -11.44 6.69 -16.54
C LYS A 271 -11.39 6.59 -18.06
N LEU A 272 -10.57 7.42 -18.70
CA LEU A 272 -10.41 7.40 -20.15
C LEU A 272 -9.45 6.29 -20.62
N GLY A 273 -8.65 5.69 -19.72
CA GLY A 273 -7.69 4.64 -20.04
C GLY A 273 -7.26 3.86 -18.80
N GLU A 274 -7.31 2.52 -18.83
CA GLU A 274 -6.97 1.69 -17.66
C GLU A 274 -5.45 1.58 -17.41
N GLY A 275 -4.63 1.92 -18.41
CA GLY A 275 -3.18 1.71 -18.39
C GLY A 275 -2.82 0.22 -18.34
N GLY A 276 -1.57 -0.12 -18.65
CA GLY A 276 -1.09 -1.52 -18.62
C GLY A 276 -0.61 -2.06 -19.96
N ASP A 277 -0.57 -1.22 -20.99
CA ASP A 277 0.05 -1.55 -22.28
C ASP A 277 1.47 -0.99 -22.31
N ASP A 278 2.45 -1.87 -22.13
CA ASP A 278 3.85 -1.57 -22.42
C ASP A 278 4.13 -1.76 -23.91
N PRO A 279 4.86 -0.85 -24.58
CA PRO A 279 5.57 0.33 -24.05
C PRO A 279 4.73 1.63 -24.08
N GLU A 280 5.05 2.65 -23.25
CA GLU A 280 4.29 3.90 -22.99
C GLU A 280 4.61 5.09 -23.94
N ASN A 281 3.81 6.18 -23.89
CA ASN A 281 3.94 7.37 -24.76
C ASN A 281 4.53 8.64 -24.09
N ASP A 282 5.55 8.49 -23.26
CA ASP A 282 6.18 9.57 -22.48
C ASP A 282 6.64 10.78 -23.30
N LEU A 283 7.30 10.55 -24.46
CA LEU A 283 7.92 11.65 -25.20
C LEU A 283 6.86 12.47 -25.92
N GLU A 284 5.79 11.83 -26.39
CA GLU A 284 4.58 12.51 -26.86
C GLU A 284 3.95 13.34 -25.75
N ALA A 285 3.81 12.79 -24.54
CA ALA A 285 3.28 13.51 -23.39
C ALA A 285 4.12 14.75 -23.05
N ILE A 286 5.45 14.62 -23.04
CA ILE A 286 6.36 15.76 -22.85
C ILE A 286 6.17 16.80 -23.96
N ILE A 287 6.19 16.39 -25.23
CA ILE A 287 6.09 17.31 -26.37
C ILE A 287 4.76 18.07 -26.37
N ARG A 288 3.65 17.38 -26.10
CA ARG A 288 2.32 18.01 -26.00
C ARG A 288 2.27 19.00 -24.83
N SER A 289 2.84 18.64 -23.69
CA SER A 289 2.94 19.54 -22.52
C SER A 289 3.74 20.81 -22.84
N MET A 290 4.89 20.67 -23.49
CA MET A 290 5.74 21.79 -23.93
C MET A 290 5.07 22.69 -24.96
N ALA A 291 4.14 22.15 -25.76
CA ALA A 291 3.36 22.89 -26.74
C ALA A 291 2.20 23.64 -26.07
N ALA A 292 1.52 23.00 -25.11
CA ALA A 292 0.34 23.53 -24.43
C ALA A 292 0.64 24.73 -23.52
N LYS A 293 1.76 24.71 -22.80
CA LYS A 293 2.16 25.82 -21.91
C LYS A 293 3.64 26.13 -22.12
N ARG A 294 4.01 27.42 -22.01
CA ARG A 294 5.37 27.90 -22.33
C ARG A 294 6.11 28.53 -21.16
N ASP A 295 5.38 29.00 -20.16
CA ASP A 295 5.85 29.85 -19.06
C ASP A 295 6.06 29.05 -17.75
N TYR A 296 6.86 27.99 -17.85
CA TYR A 296 7.35 27.16 -16.75
C TYR A 296 8.90 27.21 -16.73
N GLN A 297 9.53 26.89 -15.59
CA GLN A 297 11.00 26.88 -15.46
C GLN A 297 11.55 25.46 -15.47
N SER A 298 10.98 24.56 -14.67
CA SER A 298 11.38 23.14 -14.60
C SER A 298 10.36 22.27 -15.33
N LEU A 299 10.83 21.32 -16.13
CA LEU A 299 10.03 20.28 -16.78
C LEU A 299 10.35 18.95 -16.10
N VAL A 300 9.36 18.37 -15.42
CA VAL A 300 9.53 17.17 -14.60
C VAL A 300 8.66 16.06 -15.16
N LEU A 301 9.24 14.92 -15.51
CA LEU A 301 8.52 13.69 -15.86
C LEU A 301 8.42 12.81 -14.62
N LEU A 302 7.23 12.29 -14.30
CA LEU A 302 7.01 11.20 -13.36
C LEU A 302 6.56 9.98 -14.17
N ALA A 303 7.35 8.93 -14.13
CA ALA A 303 7.06 7.66 -14.80
C ALA A 303 7.58 6.50 -13.93
N ASP A 304 7.07 5.30 -14.16
CA ASP A 304 7.65 4.09 -13.62
C ASP A 304 8.73 3.52 -14.57
N ASP A 305 9.35 2.42 -14.16
CA ASP A 305 10.50 1.82 -14.86
C ASP A 305 10.08 0.93 -16.04
N SER A 306 9.22 1.47 -16.92
CA SER A 306 8.63 0.80 -18.09
C SER A 306 9.31 1.19 -19.41
N ASP A 307 9.02 0.48 -20.50
CA ASP A 307 9.57 0.80 -21.82
C ASP A 307 8.81 1.97 -22.47
N ILE A 308 9.52 2.81 -23.21
CA ILE A 308 9.03 4.00 -23.92
C ILE A 308 8.85 3.68 -25.41
N ARG A 309 7.60 3.72 -25.90
CA ARG A 309 7.22 3.43 -27.29
C ARG A 309 7.82 4.41 -28.29
N ASP A 310 7.87 5.68 -27.89
CA ASP A 310 8.05 6.80 -28.78
C ASP A 310 9.45 7.43 -28.69
N MET A 311 10.46 6.63 -28.36
CA MET A 311 11.89 7.02 -28.34
C MET A 311 12.39 7.69 -29.63
N SER A 312 11.75 7.45 -30.77
CA SER A 312 12.07 8.14 -32.04
C SER A 312 11.80 9.65 -31.98
N LEU A 313 10.97 10.11 -31.04
CA LEU A 313 10.62 11.52 -30.84
C LEU A 313 11.66 12.30 -30.03
N LEU A 314 12.62 11.62 -29.39
CA LEU A 314 13.55 12.22 -28.43
C LEU A 314 14.25 13.48 -28.96
N LYS A 315 14.63 13.48 -30.25
CA LYS A 315 15.31 14.62 -30.90
C LYS A 315 14.49 15.92 -30.90
N ARG A 316 13.16 15.85 -30.70
CA ARG A 316 12.25 17.00 -30.66
C ARG A 316 12.24 17.72 -29.31
N ILE A 317 12.75 17.09 -28.24
CA ILE A 317 12.78 17.66 -26.90
C ILE A 317 14.11 18.42 -26.71
N LYS A 318 14.03 19.76 -26.67
CA LYS A 318 15.21 20.64 -26.57
C LYS A 318 15.39 21.31 -25.20
N LYS A 319 14.46 21.09 -24.28
CA LYS A 319 14.54 21.60 -22.91
C LYS A 319 14.99 20.48 -21.97
N PRO A 320 15.77 20.79 -20.92
CA PRO A 320 16.09 19.83 -19.86
C PRO A 320 14.84 19.18 -19.28
N VAL A 321 14.84 17.85 -19.21
CA VAL A 321 13.80 17.06 -18.55
C VAL A 321 14.37 16.47 -17.26
N HIS A 322 13.72 16.74 -16.14
CA HIS A 322 14.02 16.11 -14.86
C HIS A 322 13.16 14.85 -14.74
N VAL A 323 13.76 13.68 -14.95
CA VAL A 323 13.08 12.39 -14.91
C VAL A 323 13.04 11.88 -13.48
N VAL A 324 11.85 11.72 -12.91
CA VAL A 324 11.62 11.06 -11.63
C VAL A 324 11.12 9.67 -11.92
N LEU A 325 12.00 8.69 -11.74
CA LEU A 325 11.75 7.30 -12.07
C LEU A 325 11.31 6.54 -10.83
N CYS A 326 10.10 6.00 -10.89
CA CYS A 326 9.45 5.29 -9.81
C CYS A 326 9.68 3.77 -9.96
N GLY A 327 9.71 3.01 -8.86
CA GLY A 327 9.71 1.54 -8.93
C GLY A 327 11.02 0.85 -9.35
N THR A 328 12.16 1.53 -9.33
CA THR A 328 13.49 1.08 -9.87
C THR A 328 14.20 -0.07 -9.12
N ARG A 329 13.44 -1.07 -8.62
CA ARG A 329 13.99 -2.14 -7.75
C ARG A 329 14.71 -3.25 -8.53
N ARG A 330 14.33 -3.45 -9.80
CA ARG A 330 14.82 -4.55 -10.64
C ARG A 330 15.94 -4.13 -11.58
N GLY A 331 16.05 -2.84 -11.85
CA GLY A 331 16.98 -2.25 -12.80
C GLY A 331 16.71 -0.77 -12.91
N ILE A 332 17.34 -0.16 -13.92
CA ILE A 332 17.03 1.20 -14.35
C ILE A 332 16.96 1.16 -15.86
N ASN A 333 15.80 1.47 -16.42
CA ASN A 333 15.60 1.46 -17.85
C ASN A 333 16.47 2.55 -18.51
N GLN A 334 17.34 2.10 -19.41
CA GLN A 334 18.32 2.91 -20.13
C GLN A 334 17.66 3.98 -21.01
N GLN A 335 16.39 3.80 -21.39
CA GLN A 335 15.66 4.76 -22.20
C GLN A 335 15.42 6.08 -21.44
N TYR A 336 15.12 6.03 -20.14
CA TYR A 336 15.00 7.21 -19.29
C TYR A 336 16.34 7.90 -19.02
N ILE A 337 17.42 7.12 -18.87
CA ILE A 337 18.79 7.67 -18.78
C ILE A 337 19.11 8.43 -20.07
N LYS A 338 18.85 7.82 -21.23
CA LYS A 338 19.05 8.44 -22.55
C LYS A 338 18.22 9.72 -22.71
N LEU A 339 16.99 9.75 -22.21
CA LEU A 339 16.16 10.96 -22.18
C LEU A 339 16.80 12.07 -21.34
N ALA A 340 17.25 11.78 -20.12
CA ALA A 340 17.93 12.74 -19.25
C ALA A 340 19.22 13.27 -19.90
N VAL A 341 20.03 12.37 -20.48
CA VAL A 341 21.28 12.71 -21.17
C VAL A 341 21.02 13.63 -22.38
N ALA A 342 20.16 13.20 -23.31
CA ALA A 342 19.90 13.93 -24.55
C ALA A 342 19.30 15.32 -24.32
N THR A 343 18.56 15.50 -23.22
CA THR A 343 17.95 16.79 -22.85
C THR A 343 18.86 17.65 -21.98
N LYS A 344 20.03 17.15 -21.55
CA LYS A 344 20.88 17.75 -20.52
C LYS A 344 20.08 18.05 -19.25
N GLY A 345 19.19 17.12 -18.90
CA GLY A 345 18.31 17.14 -17.75
C GLY A 345 18.94 16.48 -16.54
N SER A 346 18.14 15.68 -15.85
CA SER A 346 18.56 14.90 -14.70
C SER A 346 17.68 13.67 -14.53
N ILE A 347 18.19 12.66 -13.82
CA ILE A 347 17.45 11.46 -13.44
C ILE A 347 17.45 11.33 -11.92
N HIS A 348 16.29 10.96 -11.37
CA HIS A 348 16.01 10.94 -9.93
C HIS A 348 15.30 9.65 -9.57
N THR A 349 15.79 8.99 -8.53
CA THR A 349 15.18 7.79 -7.95
C THR A 349 14.90 8.04 -6.46
N THR A 350 14.44 7.03 -5.74
CA THR A 350 14.12 7.15 -4.31
C THR A 350 15.28 7.75 -3.51
N ASN A 351 16.53 7.35 -3.78
CA ASN A 351 17.70 7.71 -2.97
C ASN A 351 18.81 8.47 -3.71
N SER A 352 18.73 8.61 -5.04
CA SER A 352 19.78 9.22 -5.86
C SER A 352 19.24 10.30 -6.79
N ASP A 353 20.09 11.30 -7.07
CA ASP A 353 19.86 12.34 -8.07
C ASP A 353 21.12 12.51 -8.94
N ILE A 354 20.98 12.43 -10.25
CA ILE A 354 22.09 12.67 -11.19
C ILE A 354 21.72 13.82 -12.11
N TYR A 355 22.49 14.90 -12.04
CA TYR A 355 22.34 16.09 -12.88
C TYR A 355 23.33 16.07 -14.04
N ILE A 356 22.85 15.76 -15.24
CA ILE A 356 23.72 15.54 -16.41
C ILE A 356 24.61 16.77 -16.70
N LYS A 357 24.09 17.98 -16.53
CA LYS A 357 24.86 19.22 -16.75
C LYS A 357 26.05 19.41 -15.79
N LYS A 358 26.11 18.68 -14.68
CA LYS A 358 27.18 18.77 -13.70
C LYS A 358 28.29 17.73 -13.93
N LEU A 359 28.05 16.76 -14.80
CA LEU A 359 28.98 15.67 -15.07
C LEU A 359 30.10 16.11 -16.02
N LYS A 360 31.28 15.52 -15.80
CA LYS A 360 32.47 15.60 -16.64
C LYS A 360 32.86 14.19 -17.08
N GLU A 361 33.58 14.12 -18.20
CA GLU A 361 34.09 12.87 -18.73
C GLU A 361 34.87 12.08 -17.66
N GLY A 362 34.51 10.80 -17.49
CA GLY A 362 35.07 9.90 -16.49
C GLY A 362 34.45 9.99 -15.09
N ASP A 363 33.44 10.86 -14.87
CA ASP A 363 32.76 10.92 -13.57
C ASP A 363 32.02 9.60 -13.27
N GLU A 364 32.30 9.01 -12.11
CA GLU A 364 31.57 7.87 -11.55
C GLU A 364 30.36 8.35 -10.74
N VAL A 365 29.17 7.87 -11.08
CA VAL A 365 27.93 8.22 -10.40
C VAL A 365 27.07 7.00 -10.10
N TRP A 366 26.38 7.06 -8.96
CA TRP A 366 25.54 5.96 -8.47
C TRP A 366 24.07 6.34 -8.56
N LEU A 367 23.31 5.50 -9.26
CA LEU A 367 21.85 5.57 -9.29
C LEU A 367 21.31 4.34 -8.56
N GLU A 368 20.78 4.56 -7.35
CA GLU A 368 20.55 3.49 -6.37
C GLU A 368 21.82 2.66 -6.12
N LYS A 369 21.80 1.37 -6.46
CA LYS A 369 22.92 0.42 -6.30
C LYS A 369 23.74 0.22 -7.57
N PHE A 370 23.42 0.94 -8.64
CA PHE A 370 24.02 0.75 -9.96
C PHE A 370 25.05 1.85 -10.23
N LEU A 371 26.26 1.44 -10.62
CA LEU A 371 27.35 2.33 -11.00
C LEU A 371 27.22 2.70 -12.48
N PHE A 372 27.36 3.99 -12.76
CA PHE A 372 27.46 4.53 -14.12
C PHE A 372 28.72 5.39 -14.23
N ILE A 373 29.36 5.34 -15.40
CA ILE A 373 30.45 6.24 -15.75
C ILE A 373 29.97 7.16 -16.86
N TYR A 374 30.26 8.45 -16.75
CA TYR A 374 29.94 9.41 -17.79
C TYR A 374 31.03 9.42 -18.87
N GLU A 375 30.74 8.80 -20.01
CA GLU A 375 31.69 8.60 -21.11
C GLU A 375 31.07 8.98 -22.46
N GLU A 376 31.84 9.68 -23.29
CA GLU A 376 31.45 10.16 -24.62
C GLU A 376 30.11 10.92 -24.61
N GLY A 377 29.83 11.65 -23.53
CA GLY A 377 28.59 12.38 -23.34
C GLY A 377 27.37 11.52 -22.98
N ASN A 378 27.55 10.26 -22.55
CA ASN A 378 26.50 9.34 -22.13
C ASN A 378 26.79 8.78 -20.72
N LEU A 379 25.77 8.19 -20.09
CA LEU A 379 25.96 7.39 -18.88
C LEU A 379 25.98 5.92 -19.28
N VAL A 380 27.12 5.26 -19.06
CA VAL A 380 27.31 3.83 -19.36
C VAL A 380 27.23 3.07 -18.04
N GLN A 381 26.34 2.08 -17.95
CA GLN A 381 26.22 1.24 -16.77
C GLN A 381 27.40 0.25 -16.71
N TYR A 382 28.06 0.18 -15.56
CA TYR A 382 29.08 -0.83 -15.29
C TYR A 382 28.49 -1.90 -14.37
N GLU A 383 28.42 -3.14 -14.86
CA GLU A 383 28.07 -4.29 -14.03
C GLU A 383 29.30 -4.66 -13.17
N GLN A 384 29.08 -4.84 -11.86
CA GLN A 384 30.06 -5.45 -10.96
C GLN A 384 29.92 -6.97 -10.92
#